data_AF-A0A8J2ELA7-F1
#
_entry.id   AF-A0A8J2ELA7-F1
#
_cell.length_a   1.000
_cell.length_b   1.000
_cell.length_c   1.000
_cell.angle_alpha   90.00
_cell.angle_beta   90.00
_cell.angle_gamma   90.00
#
_symmetry.space_group_name_H-M   'P 1'
#
loop_
_entity.id
_entity.type
_entity.pdbx_description
1 polymer ?
#
loop_
_entity_poly.entity_id
_entity_poly.type
_entity_poly.pdbx_seq_one_letter_code
_entity_poly.pdbx_strand_id
1 'polypeptide(L)'
;MPLLNIYNLVASVAYMTMFYSRLCAATVPFDLFLSTKQSHDSPVDRGTTTKPHATATPVEQQEKKNAPIKPLPMKHGLHESPTISTSFLKAPALLGIEASIKALHPSEPGSMIKAVLADALQSAAMAEGVSLSAAQCGRNYAGCPQGWGAIGTECLSPVGYAGPCAKRVDFSGLTALERAVLADECGAVFPCF
;
A
#
# COMPACT_ATOMS: atom_id res chain seq x y z
N MET A 1 -33.64 45.34 17.56
CA MET A 1 -34.17 44.00 17.23
C MET A 1 -33.08 43.16 16.55
N PRO A 2 -32.41 42.22 17.26
CA PRO A 2 -31.57 41.21 16.59
C PRO A 2 -31.72 39.78 17.17
N LEU A 3 -32.89 39.42 17.75
CA LEU A 3 -33.07 38.09 18.37
C LEU A 3 -33.73 37.04 17.46
N LEU A 4 -34.23 37.40 16.27
CA LEU A 4 -34.88 36.45 15.36
C LEU A 4 -33.92 35.63 14.48
N ASN A 5 -32.62 35.96 14.42
CA ASN A 5 -31.70 35.32 13.46
C ASN A 5 -31.02 34.04 13.99
N ILE A 6 -30.88 33.90 15.32
CA ILE A 6 -30.22 32.74 15.92
C ILE A 6 -31.13 31.51 15.88
N TYR A 7 -32.44 31.71 16.07
CA TYR A 7 -33.40 30.60 16.14
C TYR A 7 -33.50 29.83 14.81
N ASN A 8 -33.45 30.53 13.66
CA ASN A 8 -33.50 29.92 12.34
C ASN A 8 -32.21 29.15 11.99
N LEU A 9 -31.06 29.57 12.51
CA LEU A 9 -29.78 28.91 12.29
C LEU A 9 -29.70 27.60 13.08
N VAL A 10 -30.15 27.61 14.34
CA VAL A 10 -30.18 26.40 15.18
C VAL A 10 -31.20 25.38 14.63
N ALA A 11 -32.36 25.84 14.15
CA ALA A 11 -33.35 24.97 13.53
C ALA A 11 -32.83 24.30 12.23
N SER A 12 -32.07 25.02 11.41
CA SER A 12 -31.51 24.47 10.15
C SER A 12 -30.43 23.41 10.39
N VAL A 13 -29.56 23.62 11.39
CA VAL A 13 -28.52 22.62 11.75
C VAL A 13 -29.16 21.36 12.34
N ALA A 14 -30.18 21.50 13.19
CA ALA A 14 -30.91 20.36 13.74
C ALA A 14 -31.61 19.54 12.64
N TYR A 15 -32.22 20.19 11.65
CA TYR A 15 -32.88 19.51 10.52
C TYR A 15 -31.89 18.71 9.66
N MET A 16 -30.71 19.26 9.39
CA MET A 16 -29.66 18.56 8.64
C MET A 16 -29.14 17.33 9.40
N THR A 17 -28.85 17.46 10.70
CA THR A 17 -28.36 16.31 11.49
C THR A 17 -29.38 15.16 11.58
N MET A 18 -30.67 15.48 11.70
CA MET A 18 -31.74 14.46 11.78
C MET A 18 -31.98 13.74 10.44
N PHE A 19 -31.73 14.39 9.30
CA PHE A 19 -31.84 13.75 7.98
C PHE A 19 -30.68 12.77 7.70
N TYR A 20 -29.44 13.13 8.03
CA TYR A 20 -28.28 12.26 7.80
C TYR A 20 -28.34 10.96 8.62
N SER A 21 -28.90 10.99 9.84
CA SER A 21 -29.01 9.79 10.68
C SER A 21 -30.05 8.76 10.19
N ARG A 22 -31.02 9.15 9.35
CA ARG A 22 -32.01 8.21 8.78
C ARG A 22 -31.57 7.57 7.46
N LEU A 23 -30.54 8.09 6.81
CA LEU A 23 -30.04 7.56 5.52
C LEU A 23 -29.02 6.42 5.66
N CYS A 24 -28.41 6.21 6.83
CA CYS A 24 -27.46 5.10 7.05
C CYS A 24 -28.12 3.77 7.48
N ALA A 25 -29.43 3.74 7.73
CA ALA A 25 -30.11 2.57 8.28
C ALA A 25 -30.73 1.63 7.23
N ALA A 26 -30.50 1.84 5.93
CA ALA A 26 -31.12 1.03 4.89
C ALA A 26 -30.16 0.77 3.72
N THR A 27 -29.41 -0.34 3.79
CA THR A 27 -28.70 -1.13 2.76
C THR A 27 -27.43 -1.71 3.41
N VAL A 28 -27.16 -3.01 3.58
CA VAL A 28 -27.63 -4.31 3.05
C VAL A 28 -27.15 -5.39 4.05
N PRO A 29 -27.81 -6.56 4.16
CA PRO A 29 -27.40 -7.64 5.07
C PRO A 29 -26.16 -8.36 4.52
N PHE A 30 -25.07 -8.36 5.29
CA PHE A 30 -23.82 -9.05 4.97
C PHE A 30 -23.76 -10.39 5.74
N ASP A 31 -24.67 -11.29 5.43
CA ASP A 31 -24.63 -12.67 5.92
C ASP A 31 -24.99 -13.60 4.77
N LEU A 32 -23.97 -14.03 4.03
CA LEU A 32 -23.88 -15.30 3.28
C LEU A 32 -22.59 -15.31 2.45
N PHE A 33 -21.45 -15.61 3.07
CA PHE A 33 -20.32 -16.26 2.39
C PHE A 33 -19.30 -16.78 3.44
N LEU A 34 -19.73 -17.70 4.31
CA LEU A 34 -18.80 -18.61 4.96
C LEU A 34 -18.61 -19.81 4.05
N SER A 35 -17.49 -19.77 3.33
CA SER A 35 -16.95 -20.86 2.53
C SER A 35 -16.75 -22.11 3.38
N THR A 36 -17.40 -23.19 2.97
CA THR A 36 -17.12 -24.56 3.40
C THR A 36 -15.70 -24.93 2.99
N LYS A 37 -14.73 -24.83 3.91
CA LYS A 37 -13.47 -25.59 3.77
C LYS A 37 -13.76 -27.06 4.09
N GLN A 38 -13.86 -27.86 3.05
CA GLN A 38 -13.88 -29.31 3.11
C GLN A 38 -12.44 -29.81 3.10
N SER A 39 -11.87 -30.06 4.28
CA SER A 39 -10.66 -30.85 4.46
C SER A 39 -11.07 -32.32 4.58
N HIS A 40 -10.85 -33.09 3.51
CA HIS A 40 -10.81 -34.55 3.57
C HIS A 40 -9.46 -34.96 4.13
N ASP A 41 -9.43 -35.41 5.39
CA ASP A 41 -8.52 -36.47 5.81
C ASP A 41 -9.25 -37.34 6.84
N SER A 42 -9.35 -38.63 6.51
CA SER A 42 -10.02 -39.65 7.31
C SER A 42 -9.10 -40.19 8.42
N PRO A 43 -9.68 -40.77 9.49
CA PRO A 43 -9.02 -41.08 10.74
C PRO A 43 -8.65 -42.56 10.87
N VAL A 44 -7.70 -42.90 11.74
CA VAL A 44 -7.72 -44.16 12.51
C VAL A 44 -7.16 -43.91 13.92
N ASP A 45 -8.09 -43.91 14.89
CA ASP A 45 -8.10 -44.45 16.27
C ASP A 45 -6.77 -44.57 17.05
N ARG A 46 -6.71 -44.28 18.37
CA ARG A 46 -7.54 -44.89 19.43
C ARG A 46 -7.14 -44.29 20.80
N GLY A 47 -8.07 -44.09 21.75
CA GLY A 47 -7.69 -43.95 23.18
C GLY A 47 -8.55 -43.04 24.08
N THR A 48 -9.71 -43.55 24.51
CA THR A 48 -10.33 -43.45 25.86
C THR A 48 -9.79 -42.44 26.90
N THR A 49 -10.63 -41.54 27.44
CA THR A 49 -11.27 -41.56 28.80
C THR A 49 -11.83 -40.20 29.28
N THR A 50 -13.17 -40.15 29.49
CA THR A 50 -13.97 -39.55 30.59
C THR A 50 -13.78 -38.12 31.17
N LYS A 51 -14.93 -37.39 31.14
CA LYS A 51 -15.57 -36.50 32.18
C LYS A 51 -15.18 -34.99 32.29
N PRO A 52 -16.04 -34.10 32.88
CA PRO A 52 -16.50 -32.87 32.21
C PRO A 52 -16.28 -31.56 33.01
N HIS A 53 -16.70 -30.44 32.41
CA HIS A 53 -17.19 -29.19 33.04
C HIS A 53 -16.18 -28.06 33.35
N ALA A 54 -16.22 -27.01 32.52
CA ALA A 54 -16.15 -25.57 32.88
C ALA A 54 -16.33 -24.77 31.57
N THR A 55 -17.51 -24.22 31.31
CA THR A 55 -17.90 -22.83 31.60
C THR A 55 -17.06 -21.79 30.83
N ALA A 56 -17.77 -21.05 29.99
CA ALA A 56 -17.30 -20.03 29.08
C ALA A 56 -16.66 -18.82 29.79
N THR A 57 -15.69 -18.21 29.10
CA THR A 57 -15.42 -16.76 29.17
C THR A 57 -15.28 -16.23 27.74
N PRO A 58 -16.07 -15.22 27.34
CA PRO A 58 -15.89 -14.51 26.07
C PRO A 58 -14.56 -13.78 26.05
N VAL A 59 -13.85 -13.86 24.94
CA VAL A 59 -12.67 -13.03 24.66
C VAL A 59 -13.14 -11.60 24.50
N GLU A 60 -12.82 -10.78 25.50
CA GLU A 60 -13.00 -9.34 25.54
C GLU A 60 -12.24 -8.70 24.36
N GLN A 61 -12.98 -8.28 23.34
CA GLN A 61 -12.47 -7.43 22.27
C GLN A 61 -12.17 -6.05 22.87
N GLN A 62 -10.92 -5.83 23.27
CA GLN A 62 -10.46 -4.50 23.62
C GLN A 62 -10.35 -3.66 22.35
N GLU A 63 -11.40 -2.87 22.13
CA GLU A 63 -11.43 -1.69 21.28
C GLU A 63 -10.26 -0.77 21.67
N LYS A 64 -9.15 -0.88 20.94
CA LYS A 64 -8.05 0.08 21.01
C LYS A 64 -8.61 1.41 20.50
N LYS A 65 -9.03 2.26 21.42
CA LYS A 65 -9.41 3.66 21.17
C LYS A 65 -8.34 4.30 20.31
N ASN A 66 -8.65 4.55 19.05
CA ASN A 66 -7.79 5.32 18.15
C ASN A 66 -7.59 6.70 18.79
N ALA A 67 -6.38 6.92 19.30
CA ALA A 67 -5.97 8.23 19.77
C ALA A 67 -6.04 9.22 18.59
N PRO A 68 -6.33 10.51 18.86
CA PRO A 68 -6.28 11.54 17.83
C PRO A 68 -4.93 11.47 17.11
N ILE A 69 -4.95 11.39 15.77
CA ILE A 69 -3.76 11.60 14.96
C ILE A 69 -3.31 13.03 15.25
N LYS A 70 -2.36 13.16 16.17
CA LYS A 70 -1.78 14.45 16.51
C LYS A 70 -0.98 14.87 15.27
N PRO A 71 -1.19 16.08 14.73
CA PRO A 71 -0.36 16.59 13.64
C PRO A 71 1.09 16.45 14.06
N LEU A 72 1.87 15.73 13.26
CA LEU A 72 3.31 15.63 13.45
C LEU A 72 3.86 17.06 13.42
N PRO A 73 4.66 17.47 14.41
CA PRO A 73 5.28 18.78 14.37
C PRO A 73 6.19 18.84 13.14
N MET A 74 5.85 19.70 12.18
CA MET A 74 6.78 20.10 11.13
C MET A 74 7.93 20.83 11.80
N LYS A 75 8.98 20.07 12.12
CA LYS A 75 10.26 20.64 12.55
C LYS A 75 10.84 21.33 11.31
N HIS A 76 10.87 22.65 11.35
CA HIS A 76 11.76 23.47 10.52
C HIS A 76 13.20 23.22 10.97
N GLY A 77 13.67 21.99 10.75
CA GLY A 77 15.06 21.63 10.83
C GLY A 77 15.54 21.45 9.41
N LEU A 78 16.50 22.27 9.00
CA LEU A 78 17.47 21.91 7.95
C LEU A 78 18.23 20.68 8.45
N HIS A 79 17.55 19.53 8.51
CA HIS A 79 18.23 18.26 8.55
C HIS A 79 18.76 18.11 7.14
N GLU A 80 20.08 17.99 7.02
CA GLU A 80 20.74 17.66 5.76
C GLU A 80 19.95 16.53 5.12
N SER A 81 19.29 16.90 4.01
CA SER A 81 18.45 15.99 3.27
C SER A 81 19.34 14.77 2.98
N PRO A 82 18.92 13.54 3.33
CA PRO A 82 19.53 12.40 2.67
C PRO A 82 19.42 12.73 1.18
N THR A 83 20.46 12.48 0.39
CA THR A 83 20.41 12.68 -1.05
C THR A 83 19.33 11.75 -1.61
N ILE A 84 18.08 12.16 -1.46
CA ILE A 84 16.86 11.49 -1.84
C ILE A 84 16.98 11.46 -3.34
N SER A 85 17.10 10.25 -3.88
CA SER A 85 17.78 10.03 -5.15
C SER A 85 17.24 10.86 -6.33
N THR A 86 16.06 11.48 -6.34
CA THR A 86 15.44 12.22 -7.47
C THR A 86 15.35 11.48 -8.81
N SER A 87 16.07 10.38 -9.00
CA SER A 87 16.06 9.52 -10.18
C SER A 87 14.65 8.99 -10.46
N PHE A 88 13.88 8.74 -9.41
CA PHE A 88 12.46 8.36 -9.47
C PHE A 88 11.53 9.52 -9.87
N LEU A 89 11.96 10.78 -9.89
CA LEU A 89 11.16 11.86 -10.49
C LEU A 89 11.04 11.71 -12.01
N LYS A 90 11.83 10.81 -12.61
CA LYS A 90 11.70 10.38 -14.00
C LYS A 90 10.63 9.29 -14.18
N ALA A 91 9.96 8.87 -13.11
CA ALA A 91 8.85 7.94 -13.18
C ALA A 91 7.80 8.48 -14.17
N PRO A 92 7.29 7.66 -15.10
CA PRO A 92 6.21 8.06 -15.99
C PRO A 92 4.99 8.61 -15.25
N ALA A 93 4.72 8.08 -14.04
CA ALA A 93 3.61 8.52 -13.19
C ALA A 93 3.74 9.97 -12.67
N LEU A 94 4.95 10.53 -12.63
CA LEU A 94 5.21 11.90 -12.18
C LEU A 94 5.38 12.89 -13.34
N LEU A 95 5.20 12.44 -14.58
CA LEU A 95 5.43 13.26 -15.75
C LEU A 95 4.48 14.45 -15.76
N GLY A 96 5.05 15.65 -15.85
CA GLY A 96 4.31 16.91 -15.91
C GLY A 96 3.92 17.50 -14.55
N ILE A 97 3.96 16.74 -13.46
CA ILE A 97 3.53 17.24 -12.13
C ILE A 97 4.42 18.41 -11.68
N GLU A 98 5.74 18.32 -11.89
CA GLU A 98 6.67 19.43 -11.59
C GLU A 98 6.29 20.71 -12.35
N ALA A 99 6.00 20.60 -13.64
CA ALA A 99 5.62 21.73 -14.48
C ALA A 99 4.28 22.34 -14.03
N SER A 100 3.30 21.50 -13.68
CA SER A 100 2.02 21.95 -13.14
C SER A 100 2.18 22.70 -11.82
N ILE A 101 2.97 22.18 -10.88
CA ILE A 101 3.22 22.86 -9.60
C ILE A 101 3.98 24.18 -9.84
N LYS A 102 4.97 24.18 -10.73
CA LYS A 102 5.74 25.40 -11.06
C LYS A 102 4.87 26.48 -11.71
N ALA A 103 3.87 26.10 -12.50
CA ALA A 103 2.91 27.05 -13.07
C ALA A 103 2.02 27.69 -12.00
N LEU A 104 1.64 26.95 -10.96
CA LEU A 104 0.85 27.46 -9.83
C LEU A 104 1.70 28.25 -8.82
N HIS A 105 2.98 27.92 -8.71
CA HIS A 105 3.93 28.54 -7.78
C HIS A 105 5.19 29.03 -8.51
N PRO A 106 5.11 30.11 -9.30
CA PRO A 106 6.25 30.57 -10.12
C PRO A 106 7.46 31.01 -9.31
N SER A 107 7.24 31.56 -8.10
CA SER A 107 8.29 32.03 -7.19
C SER A 107 9.06 30.90 -6.51
N GLU A 108 8.49 29.70 -6.42
CA GLU A 108 9.14 28.59 -5.73
C GLU A 108 10.30 28.02 -6.58
N PRO A 109 11.49 27.83 -6.00
CA PRO A 109 12.60 27.24 -6.74
C PRO A 109 12.27 25.78 -7.09
N GLY A 110 12.61 25.34 -8.30
CA GLY A 110 12.31 23.98 -8.77
C GLY A 110 12.92 22.88 -7.88
N SER A 111 14.00 23.18 -7.16
CA SER A 111 14.60 22.27 -6.17
C SER A 111 13.65 21.93 -5.03
N MET A 112 12.88 22.90 -4.52
CA MET A 112 11.90 22.67 -3.45
C MET A 112 10.73 21.83 -3.94
N ILE A 113 10.23 22.12 -5.15
CA ILE A 113 9.15 21.33 -5.78
C ILE A 113 9.60 19.87 -5.96
N LYS A 114 10.81 19.65 -6.48
CA LYS A 114 11.38 18.30 -6.63
C LYS A 114 11.57 17.58 -5.31
N ALA A 115 12.03 18.27 -4.27
CA ALA A 115 12.22 17.70 -2.95
C ALA A 115 10.89 17.23 -2.34
N VAL A 116 9.84 18.05 -2.44
CA VAL A 116 8.50 17.69 -1.94
C VAL A 116 7.90 16.55 -2.75
N LEU A 117 8.03 16.56 -4.09
CA LEU A 117 7.57 15.46 -4.92
C LEU A 117 8.26 14.14 -4.56
N ALA A 118 9.55 14.21 -4.25
CA ALA A 118 10.32 13.06 -3.85
C ALA A 118 9.88 12.47 -2.50
N ASP A 119 9.69 13.34 -1.50
CA ASP A 119 9.22 12.95 -0.18
C ASP A 119 7.78 12.38 -0.22
N ALA A 120 6.90 13.02 -0.99
CA ALA A 120 5.52 12.57 -1.18
C ALA A 120 5.46 11.20 -1.87
N LEU A 121 6.23 10.99 -2.94
CA LEU A 121 6.28 9.70 -3.62
C LEU A 121 6.86 8.62 -2.70
N GLN A 122 7.91 8.94 -1.94
CA GLN A 122 8.50 8.01 -1.00
C GLN A 122 7.52 7.58 0.10
N SER A 123 6.79 8.55 0.66
CA SER A 123 5.76 8.28 1.66
C SER A 123 4.64 7.40 1.11
N ALA A 124 4.16 7.71 -0.11
CA ALA A 124 3.13 6.91 -0.76
C ALA A 124 3.60 5.48 -1.08
N ALA A 125 4.81 5.33 -1.62
CA ALA A 125 5.39 4.03 -1.94
C ALA A 125 5.52 3.15 -0.68
N MET A 126 5.98 3.72 0.44
CA MET A 126 6.08 3.00 1.71
C MET A 126 4.72 2.57 2.26
N ALA A 127 3.69 3.43 2.16
CA ALA A 127 2.35 3.10 2.62
C ALA A 127 1.73 1.92 1.86
N GLU A 128 2.03 1.82 0.56
CA GLU A 128 1.55 0.75 -0.31
C GLU A 128 2.50 -0.46 -0.40
N GLY A 129 3.62 -0.44 0.35
CA GLY A 129 4.62 -1.52 0.30
C GLY A 129 5.33 -1.66 -1.04
N VAL A 130 5.39 -0.59 -1.85
CA VAL A 130 6.01 -0.58 -3.17
C VAL A 130 7.47 -0.14 -3.05
N SER A 131 8.39 -0.88 -3.67
CA SER A 131 9.79 -0.49 -3.71
C SER A 131 10.01 0.71 -4.64
N LEU A 132 10.81 1.69 -4.21
CA LEU A 132 11.11 2.89 -5.03
C LEU A 132 11.82 2.53 -6.34
N SER A 133 12.58 1.44 -6.37
CA SER A 133 13.17 0.88 -7.58
C SER A 133 12.10 0.48 -8.60
N ALA A 134 10.96 -0.07 -8.18
CA ALA A 134 9.85 -0.39 -9.08
C ALA A 134 9.22 0.87 -9.69
N ALA A 135 9.18 1.97 -8.94
CA ALA A 135 8.58 3.23 -9.39
C ALA A 135 9.47 4.06 -10.34
N GLN A 136 10.77 3.78 -10.46
CA GLN A 136 11.72 4.64 -11.20
C GLN A 136 11.42 4.81 -12.70
N CYS A 137 10.85 3.80 -13.34
CA CYS A 137 10.59 3.79 -14.78
C CYS A 137 9.50 2.78 -15.14
N GLY A 138 9.01 2.85 -16.38
CA GLY A 138 8.24 1.76 -16.96
C GLY A 138 9.15 0.56 -17.21
N ARG A 139 8.92 -0.54 -16.48
CA ARG A 139 9.73 -1.77 -16.61
C ARG A 139 9.28 -2.59 -17.82
N ASN A 140 10.25 -3.08 -18.58
CA ASN A 140 10.06 -4.06 -19.64
C ASN A 140 10.26 -5.46 -19.05
N TYR A 141 9.15 -6.17 -18.84
CA TYR A 141 9.17 -7.55 -18.36
C TYR A 141 9.33 -8.58 -19.48
N ALA A 142 9.68 -8.19 -20.71
CA ALA A 142 10.00 -9.14 -21.76
C ALA A 142 11.36 -9.80 -21.49
N GLY A 143 11.40 -11.13 -21.44
CA GLY A 143 12.64 -11.90 -21.28
C GLY A 143 13.17 -11.96 -19.85
N CYS A 144 14.49 -11.90 -19.68
CA CYS A 144 15.14 -12.04 -18.38
C CYS A 144 15.48 -10.68 -17.73
N PRO A 145 15.66 -10.65 -16.39
CA PRO A 145 16.17 -9.46 -15.72
C PRO A 145 17.51 -9.00 -16.30
N GLN A 146 17.84 -7.73 -16.11
CA GLN A 146 19.08 -7.15 -16.58
C GLN A 146 20.29 -7.90 -16.02
N GLY A 147 21.19 -8.33 -16.92
CA GLY A 147 22.38 -9.10 -16.57
C GLY A 147 22.14 -10.60 -16.32
N TRP A 148 20.89 -11.06 -16.40
CA TRP A 148 20.57 -12.48 -16.34
C TRP A 148 20.55 -13.08 -17.76
N GLY A 149 21.05 -14.30 -17.91
CA GLY A 149 21.07 -15.02 -19.19
C GLY A 149 19.79 -15.82 -19.42
N ALA A 150 19.30 -15.89 -20.66
CA ALA A 150 18.16 -16.76 -20.99
C ALA A 150 18.63 -18.19 -21.28
N ILE A 151 18.00 -19.18 -20.65
CA ILE A 151 18.25 -20.62 -20.87
C ILE A 151 16.90 -21.32 -21.04
N GLY A 152 16.49 -21.56 -22.29
CA GLY A 152 15.16 -22.07 -22.57
C GLY A 152 14.09 -21.07 -22.14
N THR A 153 13.21 -21.46 -21.21
CA THR A 153 12.20 -20.60 -20.59
C THR A 153 12.66 -19.94 -19.29
N GLU A 154 13.79 -20.37 -18.73
CA GLU A 154 14.32 -19.90 -17.45
C GLU A 154 15.37 -18.78 -17.63
N CYS A 155 15.60 -18.05 -16.54
CA CYS A 155 16.63 -17.02 -16.44
C CYS A 155 17.74 -17.46 -15.47
N LEU A 156 18.99 -17.37 -15.93
CA LEU A 156 20.19 -17.67 -15.18
C LEU A 156 20.80 -16.39 -14.59
N SER A 157 20.97 -16.35 -13.27
CA SER A 157 21.63 -15.27 -12.54
C SER A 157 23.09 -15.09 -12.98
N PRO A 158 23.65 -13.86 -12.93
CA PRO A 158 25.04 -13.61 -13.26
C PRO A 158 26.04 -14.32 -12.33
N VAL A 159 27.30 -14.42 -12.78
CA VAL A 159 28.41 -14.93 -11.96
C VAL A 159 28.57 -14.02 -10.74
N GLY A 160 28.50 -14.59 -9.53
CA GLY A 160 28.59 -13.84 -8.29
C GLY A 160 27.25 -13.41 -7.68
N TYR A 161 26.11 -13.82 -8.26
CA TYR A 161 24.81 -13.63 -7.62
C TYR A 161 24.78 -14.30 -6.23
N ALA A 162 24.55 -13.47 -5.22
CA ALA A 162 24.47 -13.86 -3.80
C ALA A 162 23.11 -13.47 -3.20
N GLY A 163 22.10 -13.26 -4.04
CA GLY A 163 20.73 -12.99 -3.60
C GLY A 163 20.01 -14.24 -3.11
N PRO A 164 18.78 -14.10 -2.61
CA PRO A 164 18.08 -15.16 -1.90
C PRO A 164 17.46 -16.23 -2.82
N CYS A 165 17.35 -15.96 -4.12
CA CYS A 165 16.73 -16.89 -5.07
C CYS A 165 17.70 -17.95 -5.60
N ALA A 166 17.16 -18.98 -6.25
CA ALA A 166 17.96 -19.93 -7.01
C ALA A 166 18.69 -19.24 -8.17
N LYS A 167 19.82 -19.81 -8.61
CA LYS A 167 20.55 -19.30 -9.78
C LYS A 167 19.75 -19.40 -11.08
N ARG A 168 18.79 -20.32 -11.15
CA ARG A 168 17.83 -20.45 -12.25
C ARG A 168 16.45 -20.13 -11.72
N VAL A 169 15.77 -19.17 -12.34
CA VAL A 169 14.43 -18.72 -11.97
C VAL A 169 13.59 -18.70 -13.23
N ASP A 170 12.43 -19.34 -13.17
CA ASP A 170 11.45 -19.31 -14.25
C ASP A 170 10.51 -18.10 -14.08
N PHE A 171 10.51 -17.21 -15.07
CA PHE A 171 9.60 -16.07 -15.14
C PHE A 171 8.48 -16.29 -16.18
N SER A 172 8.43 -17.46 -16.82
CA SER A 172 7.44 -17.80 -17.82
C SER A 172 6.06 -18.00 -17.20
N GLY A 173 5.01 -17.65 -17.96
CA GLY A 173 3.62 -17.72 -17.47
C GLY A 173 3.21 -16.66 -16.44
N LEU A 174 4.16 -15.92 -15.86
CA LEU A 174 3.88 -14.86 -14.89
C LEU A 174 3.42 -13.56 -15.58
N THR A 175 2.46 -12.89 -14.94
CA THR A 175 2.05 -11.53 -15.29
C THR A 175 3.17 -10.52 -15.00
N ALA A 176 3.06 -9.31 -15.58
CA ALA A 176 4.03 -8.25 -15.32
C ALA A 176 4.19 -7.93 -13.82
N LEU A 177 3.08 -7.97 -13.07
CA LEU A 177 3.10 -7.72 -11.62
C LEU A 177 3.82 -8.85 -10.87
N GLU A 178 3.50 -10.11 -11.17
CA GLU A 178 4.16 -11.26 -10.54
C GLU A 178 5.66 -11.30 -10.86
N ARG A 179 6.05 -10.94 -12.08
CA ARG A 179 7.47 -10.80 -12.45
C ARG A 179 8.16 -9.69 -11.69
N ALA A 180 7.47 -8.58 -11.43
CA ALA A 180 7.98 -7.49 -10.61
C ALA A 180 8.25 -7.93 -9.17
N VAL A 181 7.27 -8.60 -8.55
CA VAL A 181 7.37 -9.10 -7.17
C VAL A 181 8.50 -10.13 -7.06
N LEU A 182 8.53 -11.14 -7.93
CA LEU A 182 9.58 -12.15 -7.92
C LEU A 182 10.97 -11.55 -8.19
N ALA A 183 11.06 -10.56 -9.08
CA ALA A 183 12.32 -9.87 -9.32
C ALA A 183 12.80 -9.12 -8.07
N ASP A 184 11.92 -8.39 -7.40
CA ASP A 184 12.23 -7.64 -6.17
C ASP A 184 12.69 -8.60 -5.05
N GLU A 185 11.98 -9.71 -4.86
CA GLU A 185 12.36 -10.78 -3.92
C GLU A 185 13.76 -11.35 -4.23
N CYS A 186 14.07 -11.54 -5.51
CA CYS A 186 15.37 -12.02 -5.96
C CYS A 186 16.46 -10.92 -5.98
N GLY A 187 16.13 -9.65 -5.73
CA GLY A 187 17.05 -8.54 -5.98
C GLY A 187 17.45 -8.42 -7.46
N ALA A 188 16.63 -8.95 -8.37
CA ALA A 188 16.78 -8.83 -9.80
C ALA A 188 16.05 -7.58 -10.30
N VAL A 189 16.55 -6.97 -11.37
CA VAL A 189 15.97 -5.74 -11.91
C VAL A 189 15.70 -5.92 -13.39
N PHE A 190 14.45 -5.74 -13.82
CA PHE A 190 14.11 -5.70 -15.24
C PHE A 190 14.50 -4.36 -15.88
N PRO A 191 14.91 -4.36 -17.16
CA PRO A 191 15.26 -3.12 -17.86
C PRO A 191 14.07 -2.16 -17.96
N CYS A 192 14.34 -0.86 -18.09
CA CYS A 192 13.32 0.13 -18.45
C CYS A 192 13.05 0.09 -19.98
N PHE A 193 11.89 0.57 -20.43
CA PHE A 193 11.65 0.91 -21.84
C PHE A 193 11.79 2.40 -22.11
#